data_AF-A0A2E1WYV8-F1
#
_entry.id   AF-A0A2E1WYV8-F1
#
_cell.length_a   1.000
_cell.length_b   1.000
_cell.length_c   1.000
_cell.angle_alpha   90.00
_cell.angle_beta   90.00
_cell.angle_gamma   90.00
#
_symmetry.space_group_name_H-M   'P 1'
#
loop_
_entity.id
_entity.type
_entity.pdbx_description
1 polymer ?
#
loop_
_entity_poly.entity_id
_entity_poly.type
_entity_poly.pdbx_seq_one_letter_code
_entity_poly.pdbx_strand_id
1 'polypeptide(L)' 'MAKKQTFEDKLSKTKGKKNSIKLIRSKVSKTSGAIRFSEDVLHVPDGESPENFIKKFIQSK' A
#
# COMPACT_ATOMS: atom_id res chain seq x y z
N MET A 1 -28.26 -28.99 12.27
CA MET A 1 -27.88 -27.83 13.11
C MET A 1 -26.83 -27.02 12.37
N ALA A 2 -27.16 -25.80 11.91
CA ALA A 2 -26.18 -24.93 11.26
C ALA A 2 -25.23 -24.36 12.32
N LYS A 3 -23.92 -24.59 12.17
CA LYS A 3 -22.90 -23.89 12.97
C LYS A 3 -23.12 -22.38 12.78
N LYS A 4 -23.54 -21.68 13.84
CA LYS A 4 -23.64 -20.22 13.84
C LYS A 4 -22.23 -19.65 13.81
N GLN A 5 -21.70 -19.45 12.61
CA GLN A 5 -20.46 -18.71 12.42
C GLN A 5 -20.75 -17.23 12.76
N THR A 6 -20.05 -16.70 13.76
CA THR A 6 -20.24 -15.32 14.21
C THR A 6 -19.53 -14.34 13.28
N PHE A 7 -19.88 -13.06 13.36
CA PHE A 7 -19.22 -12.00 12.59
C PHE A 7 -17.74 -11.85 13.01
N GLU A 8 -17.44 -12.02 14.29
CA GLU A 8 -16.07 -12.05 14.81
C GLU A 8 -15.22 -13.18 14.22
N ASP A 9 -15.80 -14.37 14.02
CA ASP A 9 -15.13 -15.50 13.35
C ASP A 9 -14.75 -15.25 11.88
N LYS A 10 -15.39 -14.26 11.23
CA LYS A 10 -15.03 -13.82 9.87
C LYS A 10 -13.94 -12.75 9.87
N LEU A 11 -13.89 -11.91 10.91
CA LEU A 11 -12.92 -10.82 11.04
C LEU A 11 -11.49 -11.34 11.28
N SER A 12 -11.35 -12.37 12.12
CA SER A 12 -10.05 -12.96 12.48
C SER A 12 -9.36 -13.75 11.34
N LYS A 13 -10.09 -14.12 10.29
CA LYS A 13 -9.55 -14.82 9.10
C LYS A 13 -8.85 -13.90 8.11
N THR A 14 -8.97 -12.58 8.28
CA THR A 14 -8.23 -11.61 7.46
C THR A 14 -6.81 -11.50 8.02
N LYS A 15 -5.99 -12.53 7.77
CA LYS A 15 -4.52 -12.40 7.83
C LYS A 15 -4.03 -11.53 6.65
N GLY A 16 -4.62 -10.35 6.49
CA GLY A 16 -4.02 -9.32 5.65
C GLY A 16 -2.73 -8.94 6.33
N LYS A 17 -1.61 -9.51 5.88
CA LYS A 17 -0.29 -9.07 6.31
C LYS A 17 -0.28 -7.56 6.12
N LYS A 18 0.07 -6.82 7.18
CA LYS A 18 0.21 -5.37 7.13
C LYS A 18 1.48 -5.02 6.33
N ASN A 19 1.46 -5.32 5.03
CA ASN A 19 2.58 -5.14 4.11
C ASN A 19 2.26 -4.10 3.02
N SER A 20 1.19 -3.32 3.20
CA SER A 20 0.85 -2.23 2.28
C SER A 20 1.46 -0.91 2.73
N ILE A 21 1.97 -0.13 1.79
CA ILE A 21 2.54 1.21 2.03
C ILE A 21 1.81 2.21 1.16
N LYS A 22 1.38 3.34 1.72
CA LYS A 22 0.92 4.50 0.93
C LYS A 22 2.14 5.37 0.61
N LEU A 23 2.53 5.42 -0.66
CA LEU A 23 3.61 6.26 -1.16
C LEU A 23 3.01 7.59 -1.65
N ILE A 24 3.39 8.69 -1.01
CA ILE A 24 3.02 10.05 -1.42
C ILE A 24 4.24 10.70 -2.07
N ARG A 25 4.13 11.11 -3.33
CA ARG A 25 5.20 11.83 -4.05
C ARG A 25 4.75 13.23 -4.40
N SER A 26 5.66 14.19 -4.25
CA SER A 26 5.47 15.55 -4.73
C SER A 26 6.19 15.76 -6.06
N LYS A 27 5.65 16.63 -6.92
CA LYS A 27 6.30 17.13 -8.12
C LYS A 27 5.95 18.59 -8.35
N VAL A 28 6.91 19.38 -8.81
CA VAL A 28 6.65 20.74 -9.26
C VAL A 28 5.98 20.69 -10.63
N SER A 29 4.83 21.34 -10.75
CA SER A 29 4.13 21.47 -12.02
C SER A 29 4.92 22.34 -12.98
N LYS A 30 5.26 21.81 -14.16
CA LYS A 30 5.89 22.59 -15.24
C LYS A 30 5.00 23.71 -15.79
N THR A 31 3.67 23.56 -15.69
CA THR A 31 2.70 24.53 -16.23
C THR A 31 2.33 25.64 -15.27
N SER A 32 2.26 25.34 -13.97
CA SER A 32 1.72 26.27 -12.95
C SER A 32 2.70 26.59 -11.82
N GLY A 33 3.86 25.95 -11.76
CA GLY A 33 4.81 26.08 -10.65
C GLY A 33 4.34 25.47 -9.32
N ALA A 34 3.06 25.11 -9.19
CA ALA A 34 2.50 24.53 -7.97
C ALA A 34 3.06 23.14 -7.65
N ILE A 35 3.21 22.84 -6.36
CA ILE A 35 3.55 21.50 -5.87
C ILE A 35 2.30 20.62 -5.97
N ARG A 36 2.40 19.54 -6.74
CA ARG A 36 1.35 18.53 -6.87
C ARG A 36 1.76 17.26 -6.14
N PHE A 37 0.80 16.64 -5.46
CA PHE A 37 0.98 15.34 -4.80
C PHE A 37 0.29 14.23 -5.61
N SER A 38 0.91 13.06 -5.65
CA SER A 38 0.33 11.83 -6.19
C SER A 38 0.49 10.71 -5.18
N GLU A 39 -0.56 9.91 -5.00
CA GLU A 39 -0.57 8.79 -4.06
C GLU A 39 -0.58 7.46 -4.83
N ASP A 40 0.26 6.52 -4.41
CA ASP A 40 0.23 5.13 -4.87
C ASP A 40 0.14 4.22 -3.63
N VAL A 41 -0.80 3.27 -3.60
CA VAL A 41 -0.83 2.23 -2.56
C VAL A 41 -0.11 1.00 -3.09
N LEU A 42 0.97 0.61 -2.40
CA LEU A 42 1.89 -0.43 -2.81
C LEU A 42 1.76 -1.64 -1.88
N HIS A 43 1.70 -2.84 -2.45
CA HIS A 43 1.75 -4.09 -1.69
C HIS A 43 3.18 -4.61 -1.72
N VAL A 44 3.84 -4.70 -0.56
CA VAL A 44 5.21 -5.20 -0.45
C VAL A 44 5.18 -6.73 -0.40
N PRO A 45 5.87 -7.42 -1.33
CA PRO A 45 5.98 -8.87 -1.30
C PRO A 45 6.60 -9.39 -0.01
N ASP A 46 6.24 -10.61 0.36
CA ASP A 46 6.82 -11.27 1.52
C ASP A 46 8.33 -11.48 1.36
N GLY A 47 9.10 -11.16 2.39
CA GLY A 47 10.56 -11.30 2.41
C GLY A 47 11.34 -10.13 1.80
N GLU A 48 10.66 -9.11 1.27
CA GLU A 48 11.30 -7.89 0.79
C GLU A 48 11.17 -6.75 1.80
N SER A 49 12.25 -5.96 1.95
CA SER A 49 12.19 -4.74 2.75
C SER A 49 11.35 -3.66 2.05
N PRO A 50 10.41 -3.00 2.75
CA PRO A 50 9.71 -1.80 2.31
C PRO A 50 10.56 -0.80 1.53
N GLU A 51 11.74 -0.48 2.05
CA GLU A 51 12.62 0.55 1.49
C GLU A 51 13.20 0.13 0.14
N ASN A 52 13.61 -1.13 0.03
CA ASN A 52 14.17 -1.68 -1.21
C ASN A 52 13.10 -1.76 -2.29
N PHE A 53 11.88 -2.16 -1.92
CA PHE A 53 10.74 -2.20 -2.83
C PHE A 53 10.39 -0.79 -3.35
N ILE A 54 10.32 0.20 -2.46
CA ILE A 54 10.04 1.60 -2.83
C ILE A 54 11.12 2.15 -3.76
N LYS A 55 12.41 1.92 -3.48
CA LYS A 55 13.52 2.38 -4.34
C LYS A 55 13.39 1.83 -5.74
N LYS A 56 13.15 0.52 -5.89
CA LYS A 56 12.93 -0.14 -7.19
C LYS A 56 11.71 0.43 -7.91
N PHE A 57 10.60 0.60 -7.20
CA PHE A 57 9.37 1.15 -7.76
C PHE A 57 9.55 2.56 -8.31
N ILE A 58 10.25 3.44 -7.58
CA ILE A 58 10.55 4.80 -8.02
C ILE A 58 11.44 4.80 -9.26
N GLN A 59 12.46 3.92 -9.33
CA GLN A 59 13.35 3.83 -10.50
C GLN A 59 12.67 3.30 -11.77
N SER A 60 11.56 2.57 -11.62
CA SER A 60 10.81 2.01 -12.76
C SER A 60 9.86 3.01 -13.44
N LYS A 61 9.61 4.17 -12.83
CA LYS A 61 8.71 5.22 -13.35
C LYS A 61 9.49 6.37 -13.97
#